data_AF-A0AB34YGD6-F1
#
_entry.id   AF-A0AB34YGD6-F1
#
_cell.length_a   1.000
_cell.length_b   1.000
_cell.length_c   1.000
_cell.angle_alpha   90.00
_cell.angle_beta   90.00
_cell.angle_gamma   90.00
#
_symmetry.space_group_name_H-M   'P 1'
#
loop_
_entity.id
_entity.type
_entity.pdbx_description
1 polymer ?
#
loop_
_entity_poly.entity_id
_entity_poly.type
_entity_poly.pdbx_seq_one_letter_code
_entity_poly.pdbx_strand_id
1 'polypeptide(L)'
;MNNEGNGYSGMAIDIWQNIAARLDITSHYVEYPNYSDLMKAVSEGKIDAAVTNLTITENRAEIADFTYPWFDAGLRILVHTKAGTGWDDLIGRLNRAGHLNTYVWILGILLAATLLLTLFDRHFDQNFPKRWREGLAESFYHNEREQLKLTAGMRSIRRRSITPI
;
A
#
# COMPACT_ATOMS: atom_id res chain seq x y z
N MET A 1 27.62 -0.51 -6.01
CA MET A 1 29.02 -0.34 -5.59
C MET A 1 29.16 1.01 -4.90
N ASN A 2 29.70 1.08 -3.67
CA ASN A 2 30.09 2.36 -3.06
C ASN A 2 31.56 2.61 -3.39
N ASN A 3 31.83 3.72 -4.07
CA ASN A 3 33.18 4.16 -4.40
C ASN A 3 33.71 5.06 -3.27
N GLU A 4 34.14 4.44 -2.18
CA GLU A 4 34.86 5.12 -1.11
C GLU A 4 36.37 5.07 -1.40
N GLY A 5 36.83 6.05 -2.18
CA GLY A 5 38.14 6.66 -2.03
C GLY A 5 39.40 5.91 -2.49
N ASN A 6 39.47 4.58 -2.57
CA ASN A 6 40.63 3.90 -3.17
C ASN A 6 40.45 2.40 -3.48
N GLY A 7 39.29 1.97 -3.97
CA GLY A 7 39.12 0.58 -4.39
C GLY A 7 37.68 0.15 -4.56
N TYR A 8 37.50 -0.91 -5.35
CA TYR A 8 36.24 -1.65 -5.39
C TYR A 8 36.05 -2.35 -4.05
N SER A 9 34.86 -2.25 -3.47
CA SER A 9 34.50 -2.88 -2.19
C SER A 9 33.25 -3.74 -2.30
N GLY A 10 33.17 -4.77 -1.46
CA GLY A 10 32.00 -5.64 -1.34
C GLY A 10 32.39 -7.12 -1.28
N MET A 11 31.46 -7.95 -0.80
CA MET A 11 31.71 -9.37 -0.51
C MET A 11 32.35 -10.14 -1.68
N ALA A 12 31.85 -9.95 -2.90
CA ALA A 12 32.39 -10.64 -4.07
C ALA A 12 33.85 -10.22 -4.38
N ILE A 13 34.18 -8.94 -4.18
CA ILE A 13 35.52 -8.40 -4.38
C ILE A 13 36.47 -8.91 -3.29
N ASP A 14 36.03 -8.92 -2.03
CA ASP A 14 36.82 -9.44 -0.91
C ASP A 14 37.16 -10.92 -1.11
N ILE A 15 36.20 -11.73 -1.57
CA ILE A 15 36.42 -13.14 -1.90
C ILE A 15 37.44 -13.27 -3.03
N TRP A 16 37.29 -12.50 -4.11
CA TRP A 16 38.22 -12.54 -5.23
C TRP A 16 39.64 -12.12 -4.84
N GLN A 17 39.81 -11.06 -4.05
CA GLN A 17 41.11 -10.62 -3.57
C GLN A 17 41.80 -11.70 -2.73
N ASN A 18 41.04 -12.39 -1.88
CA ASN A 18 41.57 -13.53 -1.09
C ASN A 18 42.02 -14.69 -1.99
N ILE A 19 41.28 -14.99 -3.07
CA ILE A 19 41.65 -16.04 -4.04
C ILE A 19 42.87 -15.61 -4.85
N ALA A 20 42.85 -14.40 -5.40
CA ALA A 20 43.94 -13.84 -6.19
C ALA A 20 45.26 -13.79 -5.41
N ALA A 21 45.21 -13.40 -4.13
CA ALA A 21 46.37 -13.40 -3.23
C ALA A 21 46.91 -14.82 -2.97
N ARG A 22 46.04 -15.84 -2.87
CA ARG A 22 46.47 -17.24 -2.69
C ARG A 22 47.08 -17.85 -3.96
N LEU A 23 46.66 -17.36 -5.12
CA LEU A 23 47.13 -17.80 -6.43
C LEU A 23 48.27 -16.94 -6.98
N ASP A 24 48.67 -15.88 -6.26
CA ASP A 24 49.67 -14.89 -6.69
C ASP A 24 49.32 -14.22 -8.04
N ILE A 25 48.05 -13.89 -8.23
CA ILE A 25 47.52 -13.27 -9.47
C ILE A 25 47.26 -11.78 -9.24
N THR A 26 47.79 -10.94 -10.13
CA THR A 26 47.45 -9.50 -10.17
C THR A 26 46.20 -9.30 -11.02
N SER A 27 45.11 -8.84 -10.42
CA SER A 27 43.85 -8.57 -11.12
C SER A 27 43.57 -7.07 -11.31
N HIS A 28 43.03 -6.70 -12.46
CA HIS A 28 42.48 -5.38 -12.73
C HIS A 28 40.96 -5.47 -12.87
N TYR A 29 40.25 -4.55 -12.24
CA TYR A 29 38.80 -4.52 -12.27
C TYR A 29 38.30 -3.63 -13.40
N VAL A 30 37.33 -4.13 -14.16
CA VAL A 30 36.63 -3.40 -15.21
C VAL A 30 35.14 -3.49 -14.91
N GLU A 31 34.47 -2.34 -14.86
CA GLU A 31 33.04 -2.27 -14.61
C GLU A 31 32.24 -2.35 -15.91
N TYR A 32 31.20 -3.16 -15.92
CA TYR A 32 30.22 -3.26 -17.00
C TYR A 32 28.84 -2.85 -16.47
N PRO A 33 28.07 -2.05 -17.23
CA PRO A 33 26.78 -1.55 -16.77
C PRO A 33 25.71 -2.65 -16.71
N ASN A 34 25.84 -3.67 -17.56
CA ASN A 34 24.81 -4.67 -17.80
C ASN A 34 25.39 -6.10 -17.75
N TYR A 35 24.60 -7.05 -17.26
CA TYR A 35 24.99 -8.47 -17.23
C TYR A 35 25.22 -9.06 -18.63
N SER A 36 24.43 -8.66 -19.62
CA SER A 36 24.59 -9.15 -21.00
C SER A 36 25.95 -8.77 -21.57
N ASP A 37 26.39 -7.53 -21.31
CA ASP A 37 27.70 -7.04 -21.77
C ASP A 37 28.84 -7.74 -21.03
N LEU A 38 28.67 -7.99 -19.73
CA LEU A 38 29.62 -8.75 -18.92
C LEU A 38 29.78 -10.19 -19.43
N MET A 39 28.68 -10.91 -19.63
CA MET A 39 28.72 -12.29 -20.15
C MET A 39 29.33 -12.36 -21.54
N LYS A 40 28.99 -11.39 -22.40
CA LYS A 40 29.57 -11.28 -23.73
C LYS A 40 31.08 -11.03 -23.65
N ALA A 41 31.53 -10.13 -22.77
CA ALA A 41 32.94 -9.85 -22.57
C ALA A 41 33.73 -11.09 -22.11
N VAL A 42 33.15 -11.93 -21.22
CA VAL A 42 33.74 -13.23 -20.84
C VAL A 42 33.80 -14.16 -22.05
N SER A 43 32.69 -14.33 -22.78
CA SER A 43 32.62 -15.24 -23.93
C SER A 43 33.55 -14.84 -25.09
N GLU A 44 33.81 -13.54 -25.24
CA GLU A 44 34.71 -12.98 -26.25
C GLU A 44 36.16 -12.94 -25.77
N GLY A 45 36.45 -13.35 -24.52
CA GLY A 45 37.79 -13.32 -23.94
C GLY A 45 38.34 -11.91 -23.69
N LYS A 46 37.46 -10.90 -23.60
CA LYS A 46 37.86 -9.51 -23.25
C LYS A 46 38.20 -9.37 -21.78
N ILE A 47 37.63 -10.24 -20.93
CA ILE A 47 37.94 -10.36 -19.51
C ILE A 47 38.06 -11.84 -19.17
N ASP A 48 38.96 -12.17 -18.24
CA ASP A 48 39.24 -13.57 -17.87
C ASP A 48 38.20 -14.13 -16.89
N ALA A 49 37.64 -13.28 -16.03
CA ALA A 49 36.68 -13.69 -15.01
C ALA A 49 35.67 -12.59 -14.71
N ALA A 50 34.41 -12.99 -14.50
CA ALA A 50 33.35 -12.13 -14.01
C ALA A 50 33.10 -12.41 -12.52
N VAL A 51 33.35 -11.41 -11.66
CA VAL A 51 33.16 -11.49 -10.21
C VAL A 51 31.98 -10.61 -9.80
N THR A 52 30.80 -11.21 -9.63
CA THR A 52 29.56 -10.48 -9.31
C THR A 52 28.48 -11.42 -8.74
N ASN A 53 27.32 -10.89 -8.34
CA ASN A 53 26.17 -11.65 -7.82
C ASN A 53 25.31 -12.27 -8.95
N LEU A 54 25.93 -13.09 -9.80
CA LEU A 54 25.21 -13.76 -10.88
C LEU A 54 24.50 -15.02 -10.39
N THR A 55 23.20 -15.12 -10.70
CA THR A 55 22.46 -16.37 -10.59
C THR A 55 22.87 -17.30 -11.73
N ILE A 56 23.27 -18.53 -11.37
CA ILE A 56 23.58 -19.59 -12.31
C ILE A 56 22.27 -20.10 -12.93
N THR A 57 22.17 -20.07 -14.24
CA THR A 57 21.03 -20.58 -15.01
C THR A 57 21.55 -21.38 -16.19
N GLU A 58 20.78 -22.37 -16.66
CA GLU A 58 21.16 -23.25 -17.78
C GLU A 58 21.63 -22.46 -19.03
N ASN A 59 20.82 -21.51 -19.51
CA ASN A 59 21.15 -20.66 -20.66
C ASN A 59 22.45 -19.85 -20.51
N ARG A 60 22.93 -19.60 -19.28
CA ARG A 60 24.20 -18.90 -19.06
C ARG A 60 25.37 -19.88 -19.02
N ALA A 61 25.16 -21.08 -18.47
CA ALA A 61 26.15 -22.14 -18.43
C ALA A 61 26.50 -22.68 -19.83
N GLU A 62 25.61 -22.51 -20.82
CA GLU A 62 25.92 -22.83 -22.22
C GLU A 62 26.96 -21.87 -22.85
N ILE A 63 27.11 -20.66 -22.30
CA ILE A 63 27.90 -19.58 -22.92
C ILE A 63 29.19 -19.30 -22.13
N ALA A 64 29.20 -19.62 -20.82
CA ALA A 64 30.39 -19.49 -19.98
C ALA A 64 30.38 -20.54 -18.85
N ASP A 65 31.58 -20.95 -18.43
CA ASP A 65 31.75 -21.85 -17.30
C ASP A 65 31.59 -21.11 -15.96
N PHE A 66 30.91 -21.76 -15.02
CA PHE A 66 30.71 -21.25 -13.66
C PHE A 66 31.49 -22.08 -12.65
N THR A 67 31.96 -21.41 -11.60
CA THR A 67 32.51 -22.08 -10.41
C THR A 67 31.39 -22.56 -9.49
N TYR A 68 31.76 -23.28 -8.42
CA TYR A 68 30.80 -23.66 -7.40
C TYR A 68 30.19 -22.41 -6.73
N PRO A 69 28.86 -22.35 -6.52
CA PRO A 69 28.21 -21.20 -5.92
C PRO A 69 28.73 -20.96 -4.50
N TRP A 70 29.24 -19.75 -4.25
CA TRP A 70 29.76 -19.34 -2.95
C TRP A 70 28.68 -18.72 -2.04
N PHE A 71 27.50 -18.43 -2.58
CA PHE A 71 26.36 -17.89 -1.84
C PHE A 71 25.06 -18.53 -2.33
N ASP A 72 24.33 -19.18 -1.42
CA ASP A 72 23.01 -19.75 -1.69
C ASP A 72 21.92 -18.75 -1.28
N ALA A 73 21.40 -18.03 -2.29
CA ALA A 73 20.32 -17.08 -2.13
C ALA A 73 18.99 -17.73 -2.55
N GLY A 74 18.24 -18.26 -1.59
CA GLY A 74 16.85 -18.66 -1.84
C GLY A 74 15.95 -17.44 -2.09
N LEU A 75 14.91 -17.61 -2.92
CA LEU A 75 13.87 -16.59 -3.09
C LEU A 75 13.20 -16.33 -1.74
N ARG A 76 13.28 -15.07 -1.28
CA ARG A 76 12.70 -14.63 -0.01
C ARG A 76 11.83 -13.41 -0.25
N ILE A 77 10.63 -13.45 0.32
CA ILE A 77 9.71 -12.31 0.32
C ILE A 77 9.95 -11.55 1.62
N LEU A 78 10.41 -10.31 1.50
CA LEU A 78 10.51 -9.40 2.62
C LEU A 78 9.12 -8.83 2.90
N VAL A 79 8.61 -9.09 4.10
CA VAL A 79 7.37 -8.48 4.59
C VAL A 79 7.70 -7.54 5.74
N HIS A 80 6.94 -6.45 5.87
CA HIS A 80 7.06 -5.57 7.02
C HIS A 80 6.70 -6.35 8.30
N THR A 81 7.65 -6.43 9.24
CA THR A 81 7.49 -7.12 10.53
C THR A 81 6.43 -6.51 11.44
N LYS A 82 5.97 -5.28 11.14
CA LYS A 82 4.97 -4.53 11.90
C LYS A 82 3.63 -4.42 11.19
N ALA A 83 3.23 -5.43 10.42
CA ALA A 83 1.83 -5.56 10.03
C ALA A 83 1.04 -6.04 11.26
N GLY A 84 0.78 -5.12 12.20
CA GLY A 84 -0.03 -5.42 13.37
C GLY A 84 -1.45 -5.74 12.91
N THR A 85 -1.95 -6.92 13.24
CA THR A 85 -3.31 -7.35 12.87
C THR A 85 -4.38 -6.87 13.86
N GLY A 86 -4.00 -6.04 14.84
CA GLY A 86 -4.87 -5.56 15.91
C GLY A 86 -5.48 -4.18 15.68
N TRP A 87 -6.55 -3.89 16.42
CA TRP A 87 -7.21 -2.59 16.47
C TRP A 87 -6.26 -1.44 16.83
N ASP A 88 -5.24 -1.72 17.64
CA ASP A 88 -4.24 -0.74 18.07
C ASP A 88 -3.33 -0.29 16.92
N ASP A 89 -2.96 -1.19 15.99
CA ASP A 89 -2.18 -0.83 14.81
C ASP A 89 -3.04 -0.08 13.79
N LEU A 90 -4.32 -0.44 13.65
CA LEU A 90 -5.26 0.32 12.82
C LEU A 90 -5.41 1.76 13.30
N ILE A 91 -5.61 1.96 14.61
CA ILE A 91 -5.69 3.29 15.23
C ILE A 91 -4.34 4.02 15.11
N GLY A 92 -3.22 3.32 15.34
CA GLY A 92 -1.88 3.88 15.22
C GLY A 92 -1.50 4.28 13.78
N ARG A 93 -2.05 3.61 12.77
CA ARG A 93 -1.91 3.96 11.35
C ARG A 93 -2.75 5.18 10.98
N LEU A 94 -3.98 5.25 11.46
CA LEU A 94 -4.85 6.43 11.27
C LEU A 94 -4.30 7.67 11.99
N ASN A 95 -3.71 7.51 13.17
CA ASN A 95 -3.06 8.60 13.89
C ASN A 95 -1.81 9.12 13.17
N ARG A 96 -0.96 8.21 12.65
CA ARG A 96 0.20 8.59 11.83
C ARG A 96 -0.17 9.23 10.49
N ALA A 97 -1.35 8.93 9.95
CA ALA A 97 -1.90 9.61 8.79
C ALA A 97 -2.38 11.05 9.08
N GLY A 98 -2.35 11.50 10.35
CA GLY A 98 -2.56 12.90 10.73
C GLY A 98 -4.01 13.38 10.79
N HIS A 99 -4.98 12.54 10.41
CA HIS A 99 -6.39 12.96 10.33
C HIS A 99 -7.20 12.73 11.61
N LEU A 100 -6.69 11.91 12.55
CA LEU A 100 -7.44 11.53 13.75
C LEU A 100 -7.79 12.75 14.62
N ASN A 101 -6.84 13.67 14.78
CA ASN A 101 -7.05 14.91 15.53
C ASN A 101 -8.17 15.76 14.91
N THR A 102 -8.21 15.89 13.58
CA THR A 102 -9.24 16.64 12.86
C THR A 102 -10.64 16.09 13.11
N TYR A 103 -10.81 14.77 13.07
CA TYR A 103 -12.12 14.15 13.35
C TYR A 103 -12.57 14.34 14.80
N VAL A 104 -11.64 14.27 15.77
CA VAL A 104 -11.95 14.52 17.18
C VAL A 104 -12.40 15.97 17.39
N TRP A 105 -11.76 16.94 16.73
CA TRP A 105 -12.19 18.34 16.79
C TRP A 105 -13.57 18.57 16.18
N ILE A 106 -13.87 17.97 15.02
CA ILE A 106 -15.21 18.06 14.42
C ILE A 106 -16.27 17.47 15.34
N LEU A 107 -16.01 16.29 15.91
CA LEU A 107 -16.91 15.64 16.86
C LEU A 107 -17.09 16.50 18.12
N GLY A 108 -16.01 17.09 18.63
CA GLY A 108 -16.05 18.01 19.76
C GLY A 108 -16.88 19.26 19.50
N ILE A 109 -16.73 19.88 18.32
CA ILE A 109 -17.54 21.04 17.92
C ILE A 109 -19.02 20.66 17.79
N LEU A 110 -19.32 19.50 17.18
CA LEU A 110 -20.70 18.98 17.09
C LEU A 110 -21.32 18.77 18.46
N LEU A 111 -20.59 18.13 19.39
CA LEU A 111 -21.06 17.91 20.76
C LEU A 111 -21.21 19.24 21.52
N ALA A 112 -20.28 20.18 21.36
CA ALA A 112 -20.37 21.51 21.97
C ALA A 112 -21.56 22.30 21.43
N ALA A 113 -21.81 22.28 20.12
CA ALA A 113 -22.99 22.90 19.53
C ALA A 113 -24.28 22.25 20.02
N THR A 114 -24.30 20.92 20.16
CA THR A 114 -25.43 20.18 20.73
C THR A 114 -25.67 20.55 22.18
N LEU A 115 -24.61 20.64 23.00
CA LEU A 115 -24.66 21.09 24.39
C LEU A 115 -25.11 22.55 24.50
N LEU A 116 -24.60 23.44 23.66
CA LEU A 116 -24.97 24.85 23.64
C LEU A 116 -26.42 25.03 23.24
N LEU A 117 -26.90 24.34 22.19
CA LEU A 117 -28.31 24.33 21.84
C LEU A 117 -29.15 23.78 23.00
N THR A 118 -28.73 22.68 23.63
CA THR A 118 -29.45 22.10 24.77
C THR A 118 -29.51 23.05 25.97
N LEU A 119 -28.43 23.77 26.26
CA LEU A 119 -28.37 24.74 27.36
C LEU A 119 -29.13 26.03 27.04
N PHE A 120 -29.08 26.48 25.80
CA PHE A 120 -29.75 27.69 25.32
C PHE A 120 -31.27 27.49 25.23
N ASP A 121 -31.70 26.35 24.66
CA ASP A 121 -33.10 25.89 24.63
C ASP A 121 -33.65 25.79 26.06
N ARG A 122 -32.85 25.24 26.98
CA ARG A 122 -33.20 25.18 28.41
C ARG A 122 -33.22 26.54 29.11
N HIS A 123 -32.49 27.55 28.63
CA HIS A 123 -32.40 28.86 29.29
C HIS A 123 -33.50 29.83 28.86
N PHE A 124 -33.97 29.76 27.60
CA PHE A 124 -34.88 30.75 27.03
C PHE A 124 -36.33 30.28 26.83
N ASP A 125 -36.63 28.98 26.78
CA ASP A 125 -38.01 28.51 26.55
C ASP A 125 -38.42 27.39 27.52
N GLN A 126 -39.47 27.61 28.33
CA GLN A 126 -39.95 26.62 29.32
C GLN A 126 -40.96 25.60 28.74
N ASN A 127 -41.26 25.64 27.43
CA ASN A 127 -42.31 24.82 26.80
C ASN A 127 -41.86 24.00 25.55
N PHE A 128 -40.62 23.50 25.51
CA PHE A 128 -40.18 22.58 24.44
C PHE A 128 -40.12 21.10 24.90
N PRO A 129 -40.72 20.13 24.15
CA PRO A 129 -40.73 18.72 24.54
C PRO A 129 -39.36 18.01 24.37
N LYS A 130 -38.99 17.22 25.37
CA LYS A 130 -37.60 16.80 25.69
C LYS A 130 -37.02 15.57 24.95
N ARG A 131 -37.46 15.15 23.74
CA ARG A 131 -37.03 13.84 23.17
C ARG A 131 -36.68 13.81 21.68
N TRP A 132 -35.36 13.80 21.40
CA TRP A 132 -34.75 13.59 20.06
C TRP A 132 -35.26 12.34 19.32
N ARG A 133 -35.61 11.28 20.05
CA ARG A 133 -36.04 9.99 19.46
C ARG A 133 -37.40 10.07 18.76
N GLU A 134 -38.22 11.07 19.10
CA GLU A 134 -39.55 11.24 18.50
C GLU A 134 -39.46 11.97 17.15
N GLY A 135 -38.56 12.94 17.00
CA GLY A 135 -38.36 13.65 15.73
C GLY A 135 -37.85 12.77 14.60
N LEU A 136 -37.02 11.76 14.90
CA LEU A 136 -36.58 10.79 13.90
C LEU A 136 -37.74 9.89 13.46
N ALA A 137 -38.54 9.39 14.40
CA ALA A 137 -39.67 8.52 14.08
C ALA A 137 -40.70 9.24 13.17
N GLU A 138 -41.01 10.51 13.45
CA GLU A 138 -41.94 11.31 12.63
C GLU A 138 -41.48 11.42 11.16
N SER A 139 -40.17 11.63 10.93
CA SER A 139 -39.60 11.73 9.58
C SER A 139 -39.65 10.40 8.80
N PHE A 140 -39.56 9.28 9.51
CA PHE A 140 -39.68 7.93 8.98
C PHE A 140 -41.13 7.48 8.72
N TYR A 141 -42.13 8.16 9.30
CA TYR A 141 -43.53 7.87 9.01
C TYR A 141 -44.09 8.70 7.85
N HIS A 142 -43.52 9.88 7.58
CA HIS A 142 -44.02 10.79 6.56
C HIS A 142 -43.64 10.36 5.12
N ASN A 143 -42.49 9.72 4.95
CA ASN A 143 -41.97 9.26 3.66
C ASN A 143 -42.68 8.00 3.12
N GLU A 144 -43.25 7.14 3.97
CA GLU A 144 -43.94 5.91 3.52
C GLU A 144 -45.33 6.16 2.92
N ARG A 145 -46.06 7.19 3.34
CA ARG A 145 -47.44 7.42 2.89
C ARG A 145 -47.56 8.13 1.54
N GLU A 146 -46.53 8.85 1.11
CA GLU A 146 -46.48 9.54 -0.19
C GLU A 146 -46.29 8.54 -1.35
N GLN A 147 -45.50 7.48 -1.14
CA GLN A 147 -45.19 6.45 -2.16
C GLN A 147 -46.41 5.57 -2.52
N LEU A 148 -47.28 5.29 -1.56
CA LEU A 148 -48.50 4.47 -1.77
C LEU A 148 -49.58 5.22 -2.57
N LYS A 149 -49.69 6.55 -2.43
CA LYS A 149 -50.65 7.36 -3.20
C LYS A 149 -50.23 7.51 -4.67
N LEU A 150 -48.93 7.65 -4.95
CA LEU A 150 -48.41 7.74 -6.32
C LEU A 150 -48.57 6.42 -7.09
N THR A 151 -48.36 5.29 -6.42
CA THR A 151 -48.51 3.96 -7.02
C THR A 151 -49.97 3.57 -7.25
N ALA A 152 -50.89 3.95 -6.37
CA ALA A 152 -52.32 3.71 -6.55
C ALA A 152 -52.94 4.63 -7.64
N GLY A 153 -52.50 5.89 -7.72
CA GLY A 153 -52.95 6.84 -8.75
C GLY A 153 -52.53 6.46 -10.17
N MET A 154 -51.30 5.96 -10.35
CA MET A 154 -50.82 5.49 -11.66
C MET A 154 -51.55 4.26 -12.20
N ARG A 155 -52.09 3.39 -11.33
CA ARG A 155 -52.84 2.19 -11.74
C ARG A 155 -54.25 2.50 -12.26
N SER A 156 -54.81 3.65 -11.88
CA SER A 156 -56.13 4.12 -12.34
C SER A 156 -56.10 4.74 -13.74
N ILE A 157 -55.00 5.38 -14.14
CA ILE A 157 -54.91 6.12 -15.41
C ILE A 157 -54.67 5.18 -16.61
N ARG A 158 -53.98 4.05 -16.42
CA ARG A 158 -53.70 3.08 -17.51
C ARG A 158 -54.93 2.27 -17.96
N ARG A 159 -56.06 2.30 -17.23
CA ARG A 159 -57.28 1.51 -17.57
C ARG A 159 -58.31 2.25 -18.43
N ARG A 160 -58.06 3.50 -18.85
CA ARG A 160 -59.05 4.34 -19.54
C ARG A 160 -58.77 4.63 -21.02
N SER A 161 -57.72 4.06 -21.62
CA SER A 161 -57.28 4.39 -22.99
C SER A 161 -57.29 3.21 -23.98
N ILE A 162 -58.11 2.18 -23.77
CA ILE A 162 -58.32 1.12 -24.78
C ILE A 162 -59.81 0.79 -24.86
N THR A 163 -60.53 1.50 -25.72
CA THR A 163 -61.84 1.09 -26.24
C THR A 163 -61.66 0.94 -27.75
N PRO A 164 -61.88 -0.24 -28.36
CA PRO A 164 -61.75 -0.41 -29.79
C PRO A 164 -63.11 -0.18 -30.44
N ILE A 165 -63.21 0.80 -31.35
CA ILE A 165 -64.04 0.75 -32.57
C ILE A 165 -63.33 1.57 -33.63
#